data_AF-A0A9D5K5B1-F1
#
_entry.id   AF-A0A9D5K5B1-F1
#
_cell.length_a   1.000
_cell.length_b   1.000
_cell.length_c   1.000
_cell.angle_alpha   90.00
_cell.angle_beta   90.00
_cell.angle_gamma   90.00
#
_symmetry.space_group_name_H-M   'P 1'
#
loop_
_entity.id
_entity.type
_entity.pdbx_description
1 polymer ?
#
loop_
_entity_poly.entity_id
_entity_poly.type
_entity_poly.pdbx_seq_one_letter_code
_entity_poly.pdbx_strand_id
1 'polypeptide(L)'
;DGDYRTLCKGIFPSISVPKAKKSIKLLLDLGLIRIDESGFCKPTQKIITTGEYARDEIIRQYQILALDLAKQVILQGQKHPQKVITKTISISKNGYDLILKHLEKFNREITSIIHKDEHEDDQVCQLNFQLFTHWRKDS
;
A
#
# COMPACT_ATOMS: atom_id res chain seq x y z
N ASP A 1 9.47 -20.90 -12.00
CA ASP A 1 10.04 -20.83 -10.64
C ASP A 1 11.31 -19.97 -10.50
N GLY A 2 12.17 -19.84 -11.52
CA GLY A 2 13.35 -18.95 -11.46
C GLY A 2 13.03 -17.47 -11.24
N ASP A 3 11.90 -17.01 -11.75
CA ASP A 3 11.46 -15.60 -11.71
C ASP A 3 11.08 -15.12 -10.30
N TYR A 4 10.33 -15.93 -9.54
CA TYR A 4 9.93 -15.59 -8.17
C TYR A 4 11.11 -15.46 -7.20
N ARG A 5 12.19 -16.23 -7.39
CA ARG A 5 13.39 -16.15 -6.53
C ARG A 5 14.16 -14.85 -6.77
N THR A 6 14.23 -14.39 -8.02
CA THR A 6 14.84 -13.11 -8.38
C THR A 6 13.99 -11.94 -7.87
N LEU A 7 12.67 -12.01 -8.06
CA LEU A 7 11.71 -11.05 -7.53
C LEU A 7 11.82 -10.90 -6.00
N CYS A 8 11.87 -12.01 -5.26
CA CYS A 8 11.97 -11.98 -3.79
C CYS A 8 13.26 -11.33 -3.28
N LYS A 9 14.33 -11.34 -4.08
CA LYS A 9 15.61 -10.69 -3.75
C LYS A 9 15.62 -9.19 -4.08
N GLY A 10 14.84 -8.78 -5.08
CA GLY A 10 14.74 -7.38 -5.51
C GLY A 10 13.71 -6.53 -4.74
N ILE A 11 12.87 -7.16 -3.92
CA ILE A 11 11.84 -6.48 -3.12
C ILE A 11 12.35 -6.28 -1.69
N PHE A 12 12.12 -5.09 -1.14
CA PHE A 12 12.38 -4.77 0.26
C PHE A 12 11.07 -4.62 1.05
N PRO A 13 10.95 -5.21 2.25
CA PRO A 13 11.79 -6.27 2.80
C PRO A 13 11.67 -7.56 1.97
N SER A 14 12.72 -8.38 1.97
CA SER A 14 12.68 -9.64 1.24
C SER A 14 11.58 -10.56 1.80
N ILE A 15 10.82 -11.16 0.89
CA ILE A 15 9.71 -12.07 1.22
C ILE A 15 10.02 -13.50 0.77
N SER A 16 9.36 -14.48 1.38
CA SER A 16 9.49 -15.87 0.95
C SER A 16 8.76 -16.11 -0.37
N VAL A 17 9.21 -17.10 -1.16
CA VAL A 17 8.56 -17.48 -2.43
C VAL A 17 7.06 -17.80 -2.27
N PRO A 18 6.62 -18.55 -1.23
CA PRO A 18 5.19 -18.75 -0.98
C PRO A 18 4.42 -17.44 -0.72
N LYS A 19 5.03 -16.49 0.03
CA LYS A 19 4.43 -15.16 0.29
C LYS A 19 4.33 -14.35 -1.00
N ALA A 20 5.36 -14.38 -1.86
CA ALA A 20 5.34 -13.71 -3.16
C ALA A 20 4.23 -14.26 -4.09
N LYS A 21 4.09 -15.59 -4.17
CA LYS A 21 3.02 -16.23 -4.96
C LYS A 21 1.62 -15.82 -4.45
N LYS A 22 1.42 -15.79 -3.13
CA LYS A 22 0.15 -15.34 -2.51
C LYS A 22 -0.14 -13.87 -2.81
N SER A 23 0.87 -12.99 -2.68
CA SER A 23 0.72 -11.56 -2.95
C SER A 23 0.41 -11.28 -4.42
N ILE A 24 1.11 -11.92 -5.36
CA ILE A 24 0.85 -11.76 -6.80
C ILE A 24 -0.56 -12.21 -7.16
N LYS A 25 -1.01 -13.37 -6.63
CA LYS A 25 -2.39 -13.83 -6.83
C LYS A 25 -3.40 -12.80 -6.33
N LEU A 26 -3.19 -12.25 -5.13
CA LEU A 26 -4.09 -11.23 -4.58
C LEU A 26 -4.14 -9.95 -5.42
N LEU A 27 -2.97 -9.49 -5.90
CA LEU A 27 -2.89 -8.32 -6.76
C LEU A 27 -3.59 -8.52 -8.12
N LEU A 28 -3.52 -9.74 -8.68
CA LEU A 28 -4.28 -10.13 -9.87
C LEU A 28 -5.79 -10.17 -9.59
N ASP A 29 -6.20 -10.77 -8.47
CA ASP A 29 -7.61 -10.89 -8.06
C ASP A 29 -8.25 -9.51 -7.79
N LEU A 30 -7.45 -8.52 -7.37
CA LEU A 30 -7.85 -7.13 -7.20
C LEU A 30 -7.80 -6.30 -8.49
N GLY A 31 -7.32 -6.87 -9.61
CA GLY A 31 -7.14 -6.16 -10.87
C GLY A 31 -6.08 -5.05 -10.82
N LEU A 32 -5.13 -5.14 -9.88
CA LEU A 32 -4.08 -4.14 -9.67
C LEU A 32 -2.85 -4.39 -10.57
N ILE A 33 -2.63 -5.65 -10.92
CA ILE A 33 -1.64 -6.07 -11.89
C ILE A 33 -2.30 -6.96 -12.93
N ARG A 34 -1.72 -7.03 -14.12
CA ARG A 34 -2.07 -7.97 -15.20
C ARG A 34 -0.83 -8.71 -15.66
N ILE A 35 -1.01 -9.88 -16.27
CA ILE A 35 0.06 -10.58 -16.97
C ILE A 35 0.03 -10.12 -18.43
N ASP A 36 1.17 -9.67 -18.95
CA ASP A 36 1.30 -9.31 -20.37
C ASP A 36 1.51 -10.53 -21.27
N GLU A 37 1.56 -10.32 -22.59
CA GLU A 37 1.73 -11.40 -23.58
C GLU A 37 3.06 -12.16 -23.43
N SER A 38 4.04 -11.53 -22.79
CA SER A 38 5.36 -12.11 -22.51
C SER A 38 5.41 -12.85 -21.15
N GLY A 39 4.30 -12.88 -20.41
CA GLY A 39 4.18 -13.56 -19.13
C GLY A 39 4.64 -12.74 -17.91
N PHE A 40 4.91 -11.44 -18.07
CA PHE A 40 5.38 -10.58 -16.98
C PHE A 40 4.23 -9.84 -16.29
N CYS A 41 4.39 -9.60 -14.98
CA CYS A 41 3.45 -8.79 -14.19
C CYS A 41 3.63 -7.30 -14.51
N LYS A 42 2.55 -6.63 -14.94
CA LYS A 42 2.51 -5.19 -15.19
C LYS A 42 1.39 -4.54 -14.36
N PRO A 43 1.61 -3.35 -13.76
CA PRO A 43 0.53 -2.58 -13.14
C PRO A 43 -0.60 -2.31 -14.14
N THR A 44 -1.85 -2.38 -13.70
CA THR A 44 -2.99 -2.02 -14.54
C THR A 44 -3.13 -0.50 -14.72
N GLN A 45 -2.64 0.27 -13.75
CA GLN A 45 -2.70 1.74 -13.71
C GLN A 45 -1.44 2.29 -13.01
N LYS A 46 -1.06 3.54 -13.29
CA LYS A 46 0.06 4.23 -12.59
C LYS A 46 -0.20 4.39 -11.08
N ILE A 47 -1.47 4.45 -10.67
CA ILE A 47 -1.89 4.53 -9.27
C ILE A 47 -2.88 3.42 -9.00
N ILE A 48 -2.60 2.66 -7.95
CA ILE A 48 -3.48 1.62 -7.45
C ILE A 48 -4.16 2.16 -6.18
N THR A 49 -5.45 2.45 -6.26
CA THR A 49 -6.27 2.83 -5.11
C THR A 49 -7.23 1.70 -4.77
N THR A 50 -7.40 1.39 -3.49
CA THR A 50 -8.49 0.50 -3.05
C THR A 50 -9.82 1.25 -3.21
N GLY A 51 -10.49 1.05 -4.35
CA GLY A 51 -11.80 1.63 -4.67
C GLY A 51 -13.00 0.75 -4.26
N GLU A 52 -14.21 1.30 -4.37
CA GLU A 52 -15.51 0.75 -3.90
C GLU A 52 -15.97 -0.57 -4.57
N TYR A 53 -15.26 -1.07 -5.58
CA TYR A 53 -15.71 -2.22 -6.40
C TYR A 53 -15.00 -3.55 -6.10
N ALA A 54 -13.98 -3.56 -5.24
CA ALA A 54 -13.37 -4.82 -4.80
C ALA A 54 -14.19 -5.39 -3.63
N ARG A 55 -14.42 -6.71 -3.61
CA ARG A 55 -15.12 -7.37 -2.49
C ARG A 55 -14.42 -6.99 -1.19
N ASP A 56 -15.17 -6.51 -0.19
CA ASP A 56 -14.66 -6.04 1.11
C ASP A 56 -13.62 -6.98 1.72
N GLU A 57 -13.80 -8.29 1.54
CA GLU A 57 -12.89 -9.32 2.02
C GLU A 57 -11.52 -9.29 1.33
N ILE A 58 -11.46 -9.09 0.01
CA ILE A 58 -10.21 -9.04 -0.75
C ILE A 58 -9.44 -7.75 -0.42
N ILE A 59 -10.15 -6.62 -0.26
CA ILE A 59 -9.58 -5.35 0.22
C ILE A 59 -8.98 -5.54 1.62
N ARG A 60 -9.73 -6.17 2.54
CA ARG A 60 -9.27 -6.45 3.90
C ARG A 60 -8.01 -7.31 3.90
N GLN A 61 -7.96 -8.36 3.08
CA GLN A 61 -6.78 -9.20 2.94
C GLN A 61 -5.56 -8.42 2.42
N TYR A 62 -5.76 -7.51 1.48
CA TYR A 62 -4.69 -6.63 0.98
C TYR A 62 -4.18 -5.67 2.06
N GLN A 63 -5.08 -5.04 2.81
CA GLN A 63 -4.71 -4.17 3.93
C GLN A 63 -3.91 -4.92 5.00
N ILE A 64 -4.26 -6.18 5.30
CA ILE A 64 -3.50 -7.02 6.24
C ILE A 64 -2.09 -7.32 5.70
N LEU A 65 -1.96 -7.69 4.42
CA LEU A 65 -0.64 -7.91 3.83
C LEU A 65 0.23 -6.64 3.82
N ALA A 66 -0.38 -5.48 3.58
CA ALA A 66 0.27 -4.17 3.66
C ALA A 66 0.77 -3.87 5.09
N LEU A 67 -0.05 -4.17 6.10
CA LEU A 67 0.32 -4.03 7.52
C LEU A 67 1.46 -4.97 7.92
N ASP A 68 1.42 -6.23 7.47
CA ASP A 68 2.49 -7.19 7.71
C ASP A 68 3.82 -6.73 7.09
N LEU A 69 3.78 -6.13 5.90
CA LEU A 69 4.96 -5.55 5.26
C LEU A 69 5.50 -4.38 6.09
N ALA A 70 4.63 -3.45 6.48
CA ALA A 70 5.00 -2.30 7.31
C ALA A 70 5.61 -2.74 8.65
N LYS A 71 5.04 -3.77 9.30
CA LYS A 71 5.60 -4.39 10.51
C LYS A 71 7.01 -4.94 10.28
N GLN A 72 7.24 -5.66 9.19
CA GLN A 72 8.56 -6.20 8.84
C GLN A 72 9.58 -5.08 8.63
N VAL A 73 9.21 -4.01 7.93
CA VAL A 73 10.03 -2.81 7.72
C VAL A 73 10.43 -2.15 9.04
N ILE A 74 9.46 -1.98 9.95
CA ILE A 74 9.71 -1.39 11.28
C ILE A 74 10.69 -2.25 12.08
N LEU A 75 10.52 -3.58 12.07
CA LEU A 75 11.39 -4.52 12.80
C LEU A 75 12.81 -4.60 12.25
N GLN A 76 13.03 -4.36 10.95
CA GLN A 76 14.36 -4.41 10.33
C GLN A 76 15.20 -3.14 10.56
N GLY A 77 14.61 -2.07 11.07
CA GLY A 77 15.26 -0.77 11.26
C GLY A 77 15.49 0.00 9.95
N GLN A 78 16.11 1.17 10.03
CA GLN A 78 16.35 2.05 8.87
C GLN A 78 17.56 1.56 8.05
N LYS A 79 17.37 0.57 7.17
CA LYS A 79 18.39 0.14 6.19
C LYS A 79 18.17 0.69 4.78
N HIS A 80 16.99 1.25 4.51
CA HIS A 80 16.61 1.93 3.26
C HIS A 80 15.95 3.28 3.60
N PRO A 81 15.90 4.25 2.66
CA PRO A 81 15.22 5.52 2.87
C PRO A 81 13.72 5.26 3.08
N GLN A 82 13.31 5.17 4.34
CA GLN A 82 11.93 4.92 4.74
C GLN A 82 11.53 5.98 5.77
N LYS A 83 10.40 6.65 5.52
CA LYS A 83 9.84 7.62 6.46
C LYS A 83 8.66 6.99 7.19
N VAL A 84 8.88 6.59 8.45
CA VAL A 84 7.83 6.05 9.32
C VAL A 84 7.39 7.15 10.28
N ILE A 85 6.11 7.52 10.24
CA ILE A 85 5.51 8.51 11.15
C ILE A 85 4.45 7.79 11.98
N THR A 86 4.64 7.76 13.30
CA THR A 86 3.66 7.23 14.25
C THR A 86 3.27 8.35 15.21
N LYS A 87 1.97 8.63 15.32
CA LYS A 87 1.42 9.64 16.24
C LYS A 87 0.21 9.06 16.96
N THR A 88 0.23 9.11 18.29
CA THR A 88 -0.94 8.85 19.13
C THR A 88 -1.49 10.19 19.58
N ILE A 89 -2.73 10.51 19.22
CA ILE A 89 -3.32 11.84 19.44
C ILE A 89 -4.66 11.73 20.17
N SER A 90 -4.90 12.65 21.12
CA SER A 90 -6.22 12.89 21.69
C SER A 90 -6.84 14.07 20.95
N ILE A 91 -8.04 13.91 20.41
CA ILE A 91 -8.69 14.88 19.52
C ILE A 91 -10.19 14.94 19.80
N SER A 92 -10.78 16.12 19.55
CA SER A 92 -12.23 16.28 19.50
C SER A 92 -12.79 15.73 18.19
N LYS A 93 -14.12 15.53 18.12
CA LYS A 93 -14.80 15.16 16.88
C LYS A 93 -14.52 16.15 15.74
N ASN A 94 -14.57 17.47 16.03
CA ASN A 94 -14.25 18.49 15.03
C ASN A 94 -12.79 18.38 14.54
N GLY A 95 -11.86 18.09 15.45
CA GLY A 95 -10.46 17.84 15.08
C GLY A 95 -10.32 16.60 14.19
N TYR A 96 -11.04 15.52 14.49
CA TYR A 96 -11.09 14.30 13.68
C TYR A 96 -11.64 14.58 12.27
N ASP A 97 -12.77 15.27 12.16
CA ASP A 97 -13.41 15.60 10.88
C ASP A 97 -12.51 16.50 10.00
N LEU A 98 -11.78 17.43 10.61
CA LEU A 98 -10.78 18.24 9.91
C LEU A 98 -9.62 17.39 9.41
N ILE A 99 -9.11 16.45 10.22
CA ILE A 99 -8.05 15.52 9.80
C ILE A 99 -8.52 14.69 8.60
N LEU A 100 -9.75 14.17 8.61
CA LEU A 100 -10.31 13.42 7.47
C LEU A 100 -10.30 14.25 6.19
N LYS A 101 -10.79 15.50 6.24
CA LYS A 101 -10.78 16.41 5.08
C LYS A 101 -9.36 16.67 4.56
N HIS A 102 -8.39 16.82 5.46
CA HIS A 102 -6.99 17.00 5.09
C HIS A 102 -6.38 15.73 4.48
N LEU A 103 -6.71 14.55 4.98
CA LEU A 103 -6.28 13.28 4.40
C LEU A 103 -6.83 13.10 2.98
N GLU A 104 -8.10 13.39 2.74
CA GLU A 104 -8.69 13.35 1.40
C GLU A 104 -8.03 14.35 0.45
N LYS A 105 -7.79 15.59 0.92
CA LYS A 105 -7.09 16.61 0.14
C LYS A 105 -5.68 16.15 -0.23
N PHE A 106 -4.94 15.64 0.75
CA PHE A 106 -3.58 15.15 0.53
C PHE A 106 -3.55 13.96 -0.43
N ASN A 107 -4.52 13.06 -0.36
CA ASN A 107 -4.65 11.95 -1.32
C ASN A 107 -4.84 12.45 -2.76
N ARG A 108 -5.66 13.49 -2.97
CA ARG A 108 -5.80 14.15 -4.28
C ARG A 108 -4.51 14.82 -4.74
N GLU A 109 -3.79 15.46 -3.82
CA GLU A 109 -2.48 16.09 -4.10
C GLU A 109 -1.45 15.04 -4.55
N ILE A 110 -1.32 13.90 -3.84
CA ILE A 110 -0.46 12.76 -4.22
C ILE A 110 -0.83 12.26 -5.62
N THR A 111 -2.12 12.05 -5.87
CA THR A 111 -2.61 11.62 -7.18
C THR A 111 -2.20 12.60 -8.28
N SER A 112 -2.34 13.91 -8.03
CA SER A 112 -1.90 14.93 -8.97
C SER A 112 -0.39 14.96 -9.19
N ILE A 113 0.43 14.67 -8.17
CA ILE A 113 1.89 14.61 -8.31
C ILE A 113 2.26 13.47 -9.26
N ILE A 114 1.75 12.26 -9.01
CA ILE A 114 2.05 11.07 -9.84
C ILE A 114 1.57 11.24 -11.29
N HIS A 115 0.42 11.87 -11.51
CA HIS A 115 -0.08 12.13 -12.87
C HIS A 115 0.75 13.16 -13.64
N LYS A 116 1.39 14.10 -12.93
CA LYS A 116 2.22 15.16 -13.51
C LYS A 116 3.70 14.77 -13.57
N ASP A 117 4.07 13.59 -13.07
CA ASP A 117 5.43 13.09 -13.17
C ASP A 117 5.68 12.59 -14.60
N GLU A 118 6.52 13.34 -15.31
CA GLU A 118 6.91 13.09 -16.70
C GLU A 118 8.20 12.27 -16.82
N HIS A 119 8.85 11.95 -15.70
CA HIS A 119 10.08 11.16 -15.68
C HIS A 119 9.80 9.65 -15.73
N GLU A 120 10.82 8.87 -16.09
CA GLU A 120 10.73 7.41 -16.01
C GLU A 120 10.71 6.93 -14.55
N ASP A 121 9.84 5.96 -14.26
CA ASP A 121 9.71 5.38 -12.92
C ASP A 121 10.99 4.60 -12.54
N ASP A 122 11.72 5.04 -11.52
CA ASP A 122 12.95 4.38 -11.03
C ASP A 122 12.75 3.59 -9.72
N GLN A 123 11.60 3.77 -9.07
CA GLN A 123 11.29 3.19 -7.77
C GLN A 123 9.82 2.82 -7.62
N VAL A 124 9.57 1.74 -6.87
CA VAL A 124 8.21 1.32 -6.46
C VAL A 124 8.03 1.64 -4.99
N CYS A 125 7.07 2.51 -4.69
CA CYS A 125 6.76 2.94 -3.33
C CYS A 125 5.40 2.40 -2.89
N GLN A 126 5.30 1.98 -1.63
CA GLN A 126 4.01 1.71 -0.99
C GLN A 126 3.73 2.79 0.07
N LEU A 127 2.58 3.45 -0.05
CA LEU A 127 2.11 4.44 0.90
C LEU A 127 0.84 3.94 1.60
N ASN A 128 0.84 3.95 2.93
CA ASN A 128 -0.29 3.53 3.75
C ASN A 128 -0.76 4.70 4.63
N PHE A 129 -2.04 5.09 4.53
CA PHE A 129 -2.69 5.96 5.50
C PHE A 129 -3.66 5.15 6.35
N GLN A 130 -3.49 5.17 7.66
CA GLN A 130 -4.32 4.43 8.60
C GLN A 130 -4.72 5.37 9.73
N LEU A 131 -6.01 5.69 9.79
CA LEU A 131 -6.60 6.43 10.89
C LEU A 131 -7.69 5.56 11.51
N PHE A 132 -7.54 5.25 12.78
CA PHE A 132 -8.48 4.43 13.53
C PHE A 132 -8.71 5.05 14.91
N THR A 133 -9.94 4.91 15.41
CA THR A 133 -10.30 5.42 16.73
C THR A 133 -10.01 4.35 17.77
N HIS A 134 -9.22 4.67 18.79
CA HIS A 134 -8.94 3.74 19.90
C HIS A 134 -10.10 3.61 20.90
N TRP A 135 -10.98 4.61 20.94
CA TRP A 135 -12.14 4.65 21.83
C TRP A 135 -13.29 5.31 21.11
N ARG A 136 -14.49 4.74 21.27
CA ARG A 136 -15.75 5.33 20.84
C ARG A 136 -16.54 5.60 22.11
N LYS A 137 -16.98 6.85 22.33
CA LYS A 137 -18.01 7.09 23.34
C LYS A 137 -19.27 6.44 22.80
N ASP A 138 -19.76 5.41 23.48
CA ASP A 138 -21.04 4.81 23.12
C ASP A 138 -22.10 5.91 23.05
N SER A 139 -22.85 5.89 21.94
CA SER A 139 -24.00 6.78 21.70
C SER A 139 -25.21 6.22 22.42
#